data_AF-A0AA88YA96-F1
#
_entry.id   AF-A0AA88YA96-F1
#
_cell.length_a   1.000
_cell.length_b   1.000
_cell.length_c   1.000
_cell.angle_alpha   90.00
_cell.angle_beta   90.00
_cell.angle_gamma   90.00
#
_symmetry.space_group_name_H-M   'P 1'
#
loop_
_entity.id
_entity.type
_entity.pdbx_description
1 polymer ?
#
loop_
_entity_poly.entity_id
_entity_poly.type
_entity_poly.pdbx_seq_one_letter_code
_entity_poly.pdbx_strand_id
1 'polypeptide(L)'
;MLAANAEMRYLFLREVLEKVNERKSHWTRLNFAGLVLGLTASFGLLLVGCFQVDTMKPPHYIGAFLCFVVAIVYIWVQVALSFKLRRLYGENRTRERKIWKAFRWLVFIYQVLCGIAASILLDVLRGVFLLSTSTEWLLAFSVMFFIQSFIPGFRRLRQININVSLEDSMVSPICYTYMYYILVM
;
A
#
# COMPACT_ATOMS: atom_id res chain seq x y z
N MET A 1 1.74 -7.19 -5.74
CA MET A 1 0.88 -6.00 -5.93
C MET A 1 1.05 -4.91 -4.86
N LEU A 2 1.15 -5.23 -3.56
CA LEU A 2 1.31 -4.20 -2.51
C LEU A 2 2.61 -3.38 -2.66
N ALA A 3 3.75 -4.04 -2.89
CA ALA A 3 5.06 -3.39 -3.06
C ALA A 3 5.06 -2.35 -4.19
N ALA A 4 4.61 -2.76 -5.39
CA ALA A 4 4.49 -1.87 -6.54
C ALA A 4 3.58 -0.67 -6.26
N ASN A 5 2.47 -0.87 -5.52
CA ASN A 5 1.60 0.25 -5.14
C ASN A 5 2.28 1.20 -4.14
N ALA A 6 3.04 0.69 -3.17
CA ALA A 6 3.78 1.50 -2.23
C ALA A 6 4.87 2.34 -2.93
N GLU A 7 5.57 1.74 -3.89
CA GLU A 7 6.56 2.42 -4.73
C GLU A 7 5.93 3.51 -5.59
N MET A 8 4.88 3.18 -6.35
CA MET A 8 4.15 4.15 -7.17
C MET A 8 3.62 5.32 -6.33
N ARG A 9 3.14 5.02 -5.12
CA ARG A 9 2.66 6.02 -4.17
C ARG A 9 3.78 6.93 -3.67
N TYR A 10 4.94 6.35 -3.35
CA TYR A 10 6.13 7.09 -2.93
C TYR A 10 6.60 8.04 -4.03
N LEU A 11 6.74 7.55 -5.26
CA LEU A 11 7.18 8.35 -6.41
C LEU A 11 6.20 9.50 -6.69
N PHE A 12 4.90 9.23 -6.65
CA PHE A 12 3.87 10.25 -6.80
C PHE A 12 3.99 11.36 -5.74
N LEU A 13 4.08 10.98 -4.46
CA LEU A 13 4.16 11.98 -3.38
C LEU A 13 5.48 12.75 -3.42
N ARG A 14 6.58 12.11 -3.84
CA ARG A 14 7.88 12.78 -4.04
C ARG A 14 7.75 13.88 -5.08
N GLU A 15 7.16 13.57 -6.23
CA GLU A 15 6.93 14.52 -7.32
C GLU A 15 6.03 15.69 -6.88
N VAL A 16 4.95 15.41 -6.15
CA VAL A 16 4.06 16.46 -5.63
C VAL A 16 4.79 17.38 -4.64
N LEU A 17 5.53 16.81 -3.68
CA LEU A 17 6.24 17.58 -2.66
C LEU A 17 7.37 18.43 -3.26
N GLU A 18 7.99 17.94 -4.33
CA GLU A 18 8.98 18.67 -5.12
C GLU A 18 8.36 19.89 -5.80
N LYS A 19 7.19 19.74 -6.44
CA LYS A 19 6.48 20.85 -7.09
C LYS A 19 6.07 21.97 -6.15
N VAL A 20 5.77 21.66 -4.89
CA VAL A 20 5.43 22.65 -3.86
C VAL A 20 6.64 23.15 -3.07
N ASN A 21 7.86 22.83 -3.52
CA ASN A 21 9.13 23.19 -2.88
C ASN A 21 9.27 22.74 -1.41
N GLU A 22 8.58 21.65 -1.01
CA GLU A 22 8.64 21.10 0.35
C GLU A 22 9.64 19.92 0.46
N ARG A 23 10.69 19.88 -0.38
CA ARG A 23 11.63 18.76 -0.49
C ARG A 23 12.30 18.37 0.85
N LYS A 24 12.61 19.35 1.70
CA LYS A 24 13.25 19.14 3.02
C LYS A 24 12.26 19.03 4.18
N SER A 25 10.96 18.91 3.92
CA SER A 25 9.94 18.84 4.96
C SER A 25 9.91 17.46 5.65
N HIS A 26 9.29 17.41 6.83
CA HIS A 26 9.01 16.14 7.51
C HIS A 26 8.09 15.22 6.68
N TRP A 27 7.33 15.77 5.71
CA TRP A 27 6.50 14.98 4.79
C TRP A 27 7.31 14.11 3.85
N THR A 28 8.50 14.55 3.43
CA THR A 28 9.42 13.73 2.60
C THR A 28 9.93 12.53 3.39
N ARG A 29 10.31 12.73 4.66
CA ARG A 29 10.72 11.65 5.56
C ARG A 29 9.58 10.68 5.82
N LEU A 30 8.37 11.20 6.05
CA LEU A 30 7.17 10.39 6.25
C LEU A 30 6.78 9.60 4.99
N ASN A 31 6.96 10.17 3.80
CA ASN A 31 6.76 9.48 2.52
C ASN A 31 7.74 8.32 2.34
N PHE A 32 9.03 8.54 2.64
CA PHE A 32 10.04 7.48 2.60
C PHE A 32 9.77 6.39 3.65
N ALA A 33 9.40 6.76 4.88
CA ALA A 33 8.97 5.81 5.89
C ALA A 33 7.78 4.97 5.39
N GLY A 34 6.81 5.61 4.72
CA GLY A 34 5.71 4.93 4.05
C GLY A 34 6.18 3.89 3.02
N LEU A 35 7.20 4.19 2.21
CA LEU A 35 7.78 3.22 1.27
C LEU A 35 8.35 2.00 2.01
N VAL A 36 9.20 2.23 3.01
CA VAL A 36 9.84 1.15 3.78
C VAL A 36 8.80 0.27 4.46
N LEU A 37 7.78 0.86 5.08
CA LEU A 37 6.69 0.12 5.72
C LEU A 37 5.89 -0.70 4.71
N GLY A 38 5.58 -0.14 3.53
CA GLY A 38 4.84 -0.84 2.46
C GLY A 38 5.62 -2.02 1.86
N LEU A 39 6.93 -1.87 1.67
CA LEU A 39 7.81 -2.95 1.22
C LEU A 39 7.95 -4.04 2.29
N THR A 40 8.12 -3.65 3.55
CA THR A 40 8.19 -4.59 4.69
C THR A 40 6.91 -5.40 4.84
N ALA A 41 5.75 -4.74 4.74
CA ALA A 41 4.45 -5.43 4.75
C ALA A 41 4.28 -6.38 3.56
N SER A 42 4.79 -6.00 2.39
CA SER A 42 4.78 -6.87 1.19
C SER A 42 5.67 -8.10 1.37
N PHE A 43 6.81 -7.95 2.02
CA PHE A 43 7.67 -9.06 2.38
C PHE A 43 6.99 -9.99 3.39
N GLY A 44 6.27 -9.43 4.38
CA GLY A 44 5.41 -10.20 5.27
C GLY A 44 4.38 -11.06 4.53
N LEU A 45 3.70 -10.47 3.54
CA LEU A 45 2.73 -11.18 2.68
C LEU A 45 3.39 -12.34 1.91
N LEU A 46 4.62 -12.14 1.40
CA LEU A 46 5.38 -13.20 0.76
C LEU A 46 5.67 -14.36 1.72
N LEU A 47 6.11 -14.07 2.95
CA LEU A 47 6.38 -15.08 3.96
C LEU A 47 5.12 -15.90 4.32
N VAL A 48 3.98 -15.24 4.52
CA VAL A 48 2.70 -15.93 4.80
C VAL A 48 2.28 -16.81 3.62
N GLY A 49 2.50 -16.37 2.37
CA GLY A 49 2.17 -17.13 1.17
C GLY A 49 3.10 -18.32 0.92
N CYS A 50 4.39 -18.18 1.20
CA CYS A 50 5.40 -19.21 0.97
C CYS A 50 5.49 -20.24 2.09
N PHE A 51 5.26 -19.83 3.35
CA PHE A 51 5.36 -20.70 4.52
C PHE A 51 3.98 -20.90 5.13
N GLN A 52 3.39 -22.07 4.88
CA GLN A 52 2.09 -22.42 5.43
C GLN A 52 2.18 -22.65 6.95
N VAL A 53 1.15 -22.26 7.69
CA VAL A 53 1.10 -22.39 9.15
C VAL A 53 1.20 -23.86 9.60
N ASP A 54 0.70 -24.79 8.78
CA ASP A 54 0.70 -26.22 9.11
C ASP A 54 2.06 -26.89 8.93
N THR A 55 2.94 -26.33 8.08
CA THR A 55 4.25 -26.92 7.77
C THR A 55 5.40 -26.19 8.46
N MET A 56 5.40 -24.86 8.45
CA MET A 56 6.52 -24.03 8.90
C MET A 56 6.02 -22.81 9.70
N LYS A 57 5.66 -23.04 10.98
CA LYS A 57 5.07 -22.03 11.87
C LYS A 57 5.93 -20.78 12.11
N PRO A 58 7.23 -20.87 12.45
CA PRO A 58 8.01 -19.67 12.79
C PRO A 58 8.05 -18.61 11.68
N PRO A 59 8.41 -18.92 10.42
CA PRO A 59 8.41 -17.92 9.36
C PRO A 59 7.00 -17.44 9.01
N HIS A 60 5.97 -18.29 9.15
CA HIS A 60 4.57 -17.89 8.95
C HIS A 60 4.15 -16.79 9.94
N TYR A 61 4.39 -16.97 11.24
CA TYR A 61 4.01 -15.98 12.25
C TYR A 61 4.80 -14.67 12.15
N ILE A 62 6.09 -14.73 11.78
CA ILE A 62 6.88 -13.53 11.45
C ILE A 62 6.25 -12.82 10.24
N GLY A 63 5.91 -13.58 9.20
CA GLY A 63 5.22 -13.07 8.03
C GLY A 63 3.90 -12.39 8.37
N ALA A 64 3.08 -13.02 9.22
CA ALA A 64 1.80 -12.48 9.65
C ALA A 64 1.95 -11.16 10.40
N PHE A 65 2.91 -11.09 11.35
CA PHE A 65 3.21 -9.84 12.05
C PHE A 65 3.58 -8.71 11.08
N LEU A 66 4.49 -8.97 10.14
CA LEU A 66 4.90 -7.98 9.14
C LEU A 66 3.73 -7.62 8.19
N CYS A 67 2.95 -8.61 7.75
CA CYS A 67 1.84 -8.41 6.82
C CYS A 67 0.71 -7.59 7.43
N PHE A 68 0.37 -7.81 8.70
CA PHE A 68 -0.79 -7.18 9.33
C PHE A 68 -0.41 -5.94 10.12
N VAL A 69 0.51 -6.05 11.08
CA VAL A 69 0.85 -4.96 12.01
C VAL A 69 1.57 -3.84 11.26
N VAL A 70 2.59 -4.17 10.46
CA VAL A 70 3.33 -3.14 9.69
C VAL A 70 2.43 -2.53 8.61
N ALA A 71 1.53 -3.31 7.99
CA ALA A 71 0.55 -2.75 7.05
C ALA A 71 -0.42 -1.76 7.69
N ILE A 72 -0.85 -2.00 8.94
CA ILE A 72 -1.66 -1.02 9.68
C ILE A 72 -0.88 0.28 9.84
N VAL A 73 0.38 0.23 10.32
CA VAL A 73 1.20 1.44 10.46
C VAL A 73 1.40 2.15 9.12
N TYR A 74 1.64 1.39 8.04
CA TYR A 74 1.70 1.93 6.68
C TYR A 74 0.40 2.67 6.28
N ILE A 75 -0.77 2.11 6.57
CA ILE A 75 -2.06 2.73 6.26
C ILE A 75 -2.18 4.09 6.97
N TRP A 76 -1.83 4.17 8.26
CA TRP A 76 -1.92 5.41 9.02
C TRP A 76 -1.01 6.50 8.44
N VAL A 77 0.22 6.14 8.08
CA VAL A 77 1.15 7.03 7.37
C VAL A 77 0.56 7.51 6.04
N GLN A 78 0.00 6.60 5.24
CA GLN A 78 -0.62 6.94 3.96
C GLN A 78 -1.88 7.81 4.09
N VAL A 79 -2.64 7.65 5.18
CA VAL A 79 -3.78 8.51 5.52
C VAL A 79 -3.30 9.93 5.83
N ALA A 80 -2.27 10.10 6.66
CA ALA A 80 -1.70 11.40 6.97
C ALA A 80 -1.17 12.12 5.72
N LEU A 81 -0.42 11.42 4.87
CA LEU A 81 0.06 11.94 3.58
C LEU A 81 -1.10 12.31 2.64
N SER A 82 -2.18 11.52 2.63
CA SER A 82 -3.38 11.82 1.86
C SER A 82 -4.10 13.07 2.34
N PHE A 83 -4.11 13.35 3.64
CA PHE A 83 -4.66 14.60 4.18
C PHE A 83 -3.83 15.81 3.79
N LYS A 84 -2.50 15.73 3.86
CA LYS A 84 -1.60 16.78 3.36
C LYS A 84 -1.85 17.05 1.87
N LEU A 85 -1.93 15.99 1.07
CA LEU A 85 -2.22 16.09 -0.36
C LEU A 85 -3.55 16.80 -0.63
N ARG A 86 -4.60 16.51 0.14
CA ARG A 86 -5.90 17.20 0.02
C ARG A 86 -5.79 18.70 0.32
N ARG A 87 -5.00 19.09 1.31
CA ARG A 87 -4.78 20.50 1.65
C ARG A 87 -4.05 21.24 0.53
N LEU A 88 -3.09 20.60 -0.14
CA LEU A 88 -2.30 21.23 -1.21
C LEU A 88 -3.12 21.49 -2.49
N TYR A 89 -4.02 20.59 -2.87
CA TYR A 89 -4.72 20.69 -4.14
C TYR A 89 -6.04 21.47 -4.11
N GLY A 90 -6.55 21.85 -2.94
CA GLY A 90 -7.88 22.46 -2.80
C GLY A 90 -9.01 21.51 -3.24
N GLU A 91 -10.13 21.47 -2.51
CA GLU A 91 -11.15 20.47 -2.78
C GLU A 91 -12.13 20.90 -3.88
N ASN A 92 -12.01 20.34 -5.09
CA ASN A 92 -13.16 20.25 -6.00
C ASN A 92 -13.91 18.93 -5.76
N ARG A 93 -15.15 19.06 -5.29
CA ARG A 93 -16.03 18.00 -4.76
C ARG A 93 -16.60 17.12 -5.88
N THR A 94 -15.74 16.31 -6.50
CA THR A 94 -16.12 15.42 -7.59
C THR A 94 -16.98 14.25 -7.10
N ARG A 95 -18.14 14.07 -7.74
CA ARG A 95 -19.17 13.02 -7.54
C ARG A 95 -18.59 11.60 -7.40
N GLU A 96 -17.47 11.32 -8.04
CA GLU A 96 -16.72 10.06 -7.95
C GLU A 96 -16.27 9.72 -6.51
N ARG A 97 -15.88 10.72 -5.70
CA ARG A 97 -15.46 10.48 -4.31
C ARG A 97 -16.60 10.00 -3.42
N LYS A 98 -17.85 10.41 -3.69
CA LYS A 98 -19.04 9.94 -2.97
C LYS A 98 -19.30 8.47 -3.25
N ILE A 99 -19.19 8.05 -4.52
CA ILE A 99 -19.37 6.66 -4.95
C ILE A 99 -18.29 5.77 -4.33
N TRP A 100 -17.02 6.18 -4.39
CA TRP A 100 -15.94 5.44 -3.74
C TRP A 100 -16.03 5.44 -2.21
N LYS A 101 -16.59 6.49 -1.57
CA LYS A 101 -16.92 6.45 -0.14
C LYS A 101 -18.04 5.43 0.11
N ALA A 102 -19.13 5.48 -0.65
CA ALA A 102 -20.28 4.58 -0.49
C ALA A 102 -19.88 3.11 -0.70
N PHE A 103 -19.08 2.80 -1.72
CA PHE A 103 -18.55 1.46 -1.95
C PHE A 103 -17.70 0.96 -0.78
N ARG A 104 -16.81 1.80 -0.23
CA ARG A 104 -16.02 1.45 0.96
C ARG A 104 -16.89 1.22 2.20
N TRP A 105 -17.93 2.03 2.39
CA TRP A 105 -18.90 1.84 3.47
C TRP A 105 -19.75 0.59 3.28
N LEU A 106 -20.13 0.25 2.05
CA LEU A 106 -20.88 -0.96 1.73
C LEU A 106 -20.05 -2.22 2.01
N VAL A 107 -18.79 -2.23 1.56
CA VAL A 107 -17.85 -3.29 1.91
C VAL A 107 -17.70 -3.40 3.43
N PHE A 108 -17.58 -2.28 4.15
CA PHE A 108 -17.52 -2.27 5.62
C PHE A 108 -18.81 -2.76 6.30
N ILE A 109 -19.99 -2.47 5.77
CA ILE A 109 -21.26 -2.96 6.32
C ILE A 109 -21.42 -4.46 6.07
N TYR A 110 -21.19 -4.91 4.84
CA TYR A 110 -21.09 -6.33 4.50
C TYR A 110 -20.09 -7.02 5.45
N GLN A 111 -19.04 -6.29 5.80
CA GLN A 111 -18.00 -6.80 6.67
C GLN A 111 -18.45 -7.09 8.10
N VAL A 112 -19.21 -6.17 8.68
CA VAL A 112 -19.81 -6.30 10.01
C VAL A 112 -20.86 -7.42 10.02
N LEU A 113 -21.65 -7.56 8.95
CA LEU A 113 -22.68 -8.58 8.82
C LEU A 113 -22.10 -10.01 8.77
N CYS A 114 -21.02 -10.24 8.00
CA CYS A 114 -20.32 -11.52 8.00
C CYS A 114 -19.70 -11.84 9.37
N GLY A 115 -19.16 -10.83 10.07
CA GLY A 115 -18.64 -11.00 11.42
C GLY A 115 -19.73 -11.40 12.43
N ILE A 116 -20.88 -10.72 12.41
CA ILE A 116 -22.02 -11.04 13.29
C ILE A 116 -22.59 -12.42 12.98
N ALA A 117 -22.75 -12.78 11.70
CA ALA A 117 -23.24 -14.11 11.30
C ALA A 117 -22.31 -15.23 11.78
N ALA A 118 -20.99 -15.04 11.71
CA ALA A 118 -20.01 -15.97 12.26
C ALA A 118 -20.07 -16.09 13.80
N SER A 119 -20.40 -15.00 14.50
CA SER A 119 -20.56 -14.98 15.97
C SER A 119 -21.84 -15.67 16.46
N ILE A 120 -22.88 -15.75 15.62
CA ILE A 120 -24.18 -16.36 15.95
C ILE A 120 -24.21 -17.86 15.59
N LEU A 121 -23.41 -18.29 14.62
CA LEU A 121 -23.32 -19.68 14.16
C LEU A 121 -22.08 -20.41 14.75
N LEU A 122 -22.26 -21.03 15.93
CA LEU A 122 -21.58 -22.23 16.47
C LEU A 122 -20.38 -22.14 17.44
N ASP A 123 -20.48 -23.07 18.41
CA ASP A 123 -19.55 -23.67 19.38
C ASP A 123 -18.24 -22.97 19.75
N VAL A 124 -18.08 -22.79 21.07
CA VAL A 124 -17.12 -21.92 21.78
C VAL A 124 -15.66 -22.02 21.30
N LEU A 125 -15.21 -23.18 20.80
CA LEU A 125 -13.86 -23.34 20.28
C LEU A 125 -13.76 -23.09 18.77
N ARG A 126 -14.74 -23.55 17.99
CA ARG A 126 -14.81 -23.36 16.52
C ARG A 126 -15.14 -21.91 16.17
N GLY A 127 -15.97 -21.25 16.97
CA GLY A 127 -16.35 -19.85 16.85
C GLY A 127 -15.16 -18.90 17.01
N VAL A 128 -14.22 -19.18 17.93
CA VAL A 128 -13.01 -18.33 18.10
C VAL A 128 -12.08 -18.45 16.90
N PHE A 129 -11.85 -19.66 16.38
CA PHE A 129 -11.04 -19.85 15.16
C PHE A 129 -11.72 -19.24 13.93
N LEU A 130 -13.04 -19.41 13.77
CA LEU A 130 -13.81 -18.81 12.69
C LEU A 130 -13.85 -17.29 12.76
N LEU A 131 -13.97 -16.71 13.97
CA LEU A 131 -13.92 -15.27 14.18
C LEU A 131 -12.54 -14.72 13.86
N SER A 132 -11.46 -15.35 14.35
CA SER A 132 -10.08 -14.95 14.03
C SER A 132 -9.82 -14.99 12.53
N THR A 133 -10.13 -16.13 11.90
CA THR A 133 -9.95 -16.34 10.45
C THR A 133 -10.76 -15.33 9.67
N SER A 134 -12.01 -15.09 10.05
CA SER A 134 -12.83 -14.05 9.44
C SER A 134 -12.09 -12.72 9.55
N THR A 135 -11.83 -12.21 10.77
CA THR A 135 -11.17 -10.91 11.00
C THR A 135 -9.86 -10.71 10.25
N GLU A 136 -9.07 -11.75 10.03
CA GLU A 136 -7.84 -11.70 9.22
C GLU A 136 -8.12 -11.45 7.74
N TRP A 137 -9.08 -12.18 7.15
CA TRP A 137 -9.50 -11.92 5.77
C TRP A 137 -10.15 -10.54 5.63
N LEU A 138 -10.87 -10.07 6.65
CA LEU A 138 -11.49 -8.74 6.66
C LEU A 138 -10.41 -7.65 6.61
N LEU A 139 -9.38 -7.82 7.44
CA LEU A 139 -8.22 -6.94 7.46
C LEU A 139 -7.52 -6.95 6.10
N ALA A 140 -7.29 -8.13 5.51
CA ALA A 140 -6.67 -8.26 4.19
C ALA A 140 -7.46 -7.53 3.08
N PHE A 141 -8.79 -7.72 3.01
CA PHE A 141 -9.64 -7.02 2.06
C PHE A 141 -9.65 -5.51 2.29
N SER A 142 -9.71 -5.06 3.55
CA SER A 142 -9.67 -3.64 3.87
C SER A 142 -8.38 -2.96 3.37
N VAL A 143 -7.24 -3.66 3.49
CA VAL A 143 -5.93 -3.21 2.97
C VAL A 143 -5.96 -3.14 1.44
N MET A 144 -6.51 -4.15 0.77
CA MET A 144 -6.66 -4.15 -0.70
C MET A 144 -7.49 -2.96 -1.19
N PHE A 145 -8.66 -2.72 -0.61
CA PHE A 145 -9.52 -1.58 -0.98
C PHE A 145 -8.88 -0.23 -0.64
N PHE A 146 -8.13 -0.15 0.45
CA PHE A 146 -7.38 1.05 0.81
C PHE A 146 -6.36 1.40 -0.28
N ILE A 147 -5.60 0.44 -0.76
CA ILE A 147 -4.60 0.64 -1.82
C ILE A 147 -5.26 1.07 -3.13
N GLN A 148 -6.39 0.45 -3.50
CA GLN A 148 -7.15 0.83 -4.69
C GLN A 148 -7.63 2.29 -4.64
N SER A 149 -7.81 2.86 -3.45
CA SER A 149 -8.21 4.27 -3.30
C SER A 149 -7.20 5.28 -3.88
N PHE A 150 -5.97 4.86 -4.15
CA PHE A 150 -4.95 5.70 -4.75
C PHE A 150 -5.09 5.82 -6.28
N ILE A 151 -5.75 4.87 -6.95
CA ILE A 151 -5.87 4.79 -8.41
C ILE A 151 -6.43 6.09 -9.03
N PRO A 152 -7.52 6.70 -8.52
CA PRO A 152 -8.03 7.96 -9.07
C PRO A 152 -7.06 9.14 -8.87
N GLY A 153 -6.21 9.09 -7.86
CA GLY A 153 -5.14 10.07 -7.64
C GLY A 153 -4.06 9.98 -8.71
N PHE A 154 -3.61 8.76 -9.02
CA PHE A 154 -2.61 8.52 -10.06
C PHE A 154 -3.14 8.85 -11.46
N ARG A 155 -4.42 8.61 -11.74
CA ARG A 155 -5.03 8.97 -13.04
C ARG A 155 -4.99 10.46 -13.33
N ARG A 156 -5.09 11.33 -12.31
CA ARG A 156 -4.98 12.79 -12.48
C ARG A 156 -3.58 13.24 -12.90
N LEU A 157 -2.53 12.51 -12.55
CA LEU A 157 -1.16 12.83 -12.98
C LEU A 157 -0.93 12.60 -14.47
N ARG A 158 -1.59 11.59 -15.07
CA ARG A 158 -1.47 11.29 -16.50
C ARG A 158 -1.86 12.50 -17.37
N GLN A 159 -2.72 13.38 -16.87
CA GLN A 159 -3.15 14.59 -17.58
C GLN A 159 -2.19 15.77 -17.40
N ILE A 160 -1.23 15.69 -16.48
CA ILE A 160 -0.17 16.69 -16.33
C ILE A 160 0.94 16.26 -17.29
N ASN A 161 1.23 17.08 -18.29
CA ASN A 161 2.29 16.82 -19.26
C ASN A 161 3.64 16.82 -18.52
N ILE A 162 4.16 15.64 -18.19
CA ILE A 162 5.47 15.50 -17.53
C ILE A 162 6.50 15.62 -18.65
N ASN A 163 7.09 16.81 -18.81
CA ASN A 163 8.31 16.96 -19.60
C ASN A 163 9.43 16.25 -18.83
N VAL A 164 9.73 15.02 -19.20
CA VAL A 164 10.92 14.31 -18.73
C VAL A 164 12.10 14.91 -19.48
N SER A 165 12.78 15.88 -18.87
CA SER A 165 14.13 16.24 -19.29
C SER A 165 15.05 15.12 -18.80
N LEU A 166 15.43 14.23 -19.71
CA LEU A 166 16.56 13.35 -19.46
C LEU A 166 17.78 14.24 -19.32
N GLU A 167 18.35 14.30 -18.13
CA GLU A 167 19.66 14.91 -17.97
C GLU A 167 20.67 13.91 -18.50
N ASP A 168 21.24 14.21 -19.68
CA ASP A 168 22.21 13.36 -20.39
C ASP A 168 23.49 13.07 -19.57
N SER A 169 23.60 13.60 -18.35
CA SER A 169 24.75 13.47 -17.45
C SER A 169 24.89 12.10 -16.77
N MET A 170 23.91 11.19 -16.90
CA MET A 170 24.03 9.80 -16.40
C MET A 170 24.45 8.78 -17.45
N VAL A 171 24.70 9.19 -18.71
CA VAL A 171 25.36 8.32 -19.71
C VAL A 171 26.87 8.40 -19.50
N SER A 172 27.33 7.85 -18.38
CA SER A 172 28.76 7.55 -18.20
C SER A 172 29.12 6.35 -19.09
N PRO A 173 30.13 6.45 -19.98
CA PRO A 173 30.55 5.34 -20.85
C PRO A 173 31.06 4.11 -20.09
N ILE A 174 31.18 4.18 -18.76
CA ILE A 174 31.64 3.10 -17.89
C ILE A 174 30.59 1.96 -17.77
N CYS A 175 29.30 2.24 -17.98
CA CYS A 175 28.24 1.24 -17.79
C CYS A 175 28.20 0.15 -18.89
N TYR A 176 28.68 0.47 -20.10
CA TYR A 176 28.69 -0.50 -21.22
C TYR A 176 29.76 -1.58 -21.07
N THR A 177 30.85 -1.30 -20.36
CA THR A 177 31.94 -2.27 -20.18
C THR A 177 31.51 -3.44 -19.30
N TYR A 178 30.76 -3.19 -18.21
CA TYR A 178 30.36 -4.26 -17.29
C TYR A 178 29.24 -5.16 -17.82
N MET A 179 28.40 -4.67 -18.74
CA MET A 179 27.32 -5.48 -19.32
C MET A 179 27.83 -6.47 -20.37
N TYR A 180 28.96 -6.18 -21.02
CA TYR A 180 29.60 -7.11 -21.97
C TYR A 180 30.31 -8.28 -21.26
N TYR A 181 30.87 -8.08 -20.06
CA TYR A 181 31.56 -9.16 -19.33
C TYR A 181 30.62 -10.18 -18.70
N ILE A 182 29.35 -9.83 -18.44
CA ILE A 182 28.36 -10.77 -17.87
C ILE A 182 27.66 -11.60 -18.96
N LEU A 183 27.68 -11.15 -20.22
CA LEU A 183 27.05 -11.88 -21.34
C LEU A 183 27.99 -12.85 -22.07
N VAL A 184 29.28 -12.88 -21.72
CA VAL A 184 30.32 -13.72 -22.35
C VAL A 184 30.96 -14.71 -21.37
N MET A 185 30.33 -14.94 -20.20
CA MET A 185 30.58 -16.12 -19.35
C MET A 185 29.31 -16.95 -19.24
#